data_AF-A0A496X754-F1
#
_entry.id   AF-A0A496X754-F1
#
_cell.length_a   1.000
_cell.length_b   1.000
_cell.length_c   1.000
_cell.angle_alpha   90.00
_cell.angle_beta   90.00
_cell.angle_gamma   90.00
#
_symmetry.space_group_name_H-M   'P 1'
#
loop_
_entity.id
_entity.type
_entity.pdbx_description
1 polymer ?
#
loop_
_entity_poly.entity_id
_entity_poly.type
_entity_poly.pdbx_seq_one_letter_code
_entity_poly.pdbx_strand_id
1 'polypeptide(L)'
;MINEFQVVEFARMLAPKNWYSSAELTAIWGVDKAKRRALVPHLVKRDMLQRKGQTTNSQYKLRPENAWLVAISLADPIEATGNGVIDAKLRKEAGISEIPSSLENLIAAATKLGTENELLKQALHDISATIAKVRECL
;
A
#
# COMPACT_ATOMS: atom_id res chain seq x y z
N MET A 1 14.43 -13.21 -2.73
CA MET A 1 13.21 -13.08 -3.56
C MET A 1 12.57 -11.75 -3.22
N ILE A 2 12.30 -10.86 -4.18
CA ILE A 2 11.70 -9.55 -3.90
C ILE A 2 10.17 -9.74 -3.83
N ASN A 3 9.57 -9.42 -2.69
CA ASN A 3 8.13 -9.56 -2.47
C ASN A 3 7.36 -8.49 -3.27
N GLU A 4 6.14 -8.80 -3.70
CA GLU A 4 5.22 -7.90 -4.41
C GLU A 4 4.98 -6.59 -3.66
N PHE A 5 4.83 -6.66 -2.34
CA PHE A 5 4.72 -5.48 -1.48
C PHE A 5 5.94 -4.54 -1.59
N GLN A 6 7.15 -5.09 -1.62
CA GLN A 6 8.37 -4.29 -1.73
C GLN A 6 8.46 -3.56 -3.08
N VAL A 7 7.98 -4.21 -4.14
CA VAL A 7 7.98 -3.60 -5.49
C VAL A 7 7.05 -2.40 -5.55
N VAL A 8 5.87 -2.47 -4.92
CA VAL A 8 4.94 -1.35 -4.85
C VAL A 8 5.53 -0.20 -4.05
N GLU A 9 6.12 -0.46 -2.87
CA GLU A 9 6.73 0.58 -2.04
C GLU A 9 7.83 1.36 -2.77
N PHE A 10 8.71 0.68 -3.52
CA PHE A 10 9.72 1.37 -4.32
C PHE A 10 9.13 2.21 -5.45
N ALA A 11 8.02 1.79 -6.06
CA ALA A 11 7.33 2.56 -7.08
C ALA A 11 6.68 3.84 -6.51
N ARG A 12 6.15 3.78 -5.28
CA ARG A 12 5.52 4.93 -4.58
C ARG A 12 6.49 6.07 -4.28
N MET A 13 7.77 5.77 -4.09
CA MET A 13 8.81 6.77 -3.83
C MET A 13 9.17 7.62 -5.05
N LEU A 14 8.69 7.28 -6.25
CA LEU A 14 9.02 7.98 -7.48
C LEU A 14 7.94 9.00 -7.85
N ALA A 15 8.35 10.19 -8.30
CA ALA A 15 7.40 11.16 -8.85
C ALA A 15 6.94 10.73 -10.25
N PRO A 16 5.62 10.70 -10.55
CA PRO A 16 5.09 10.15 -11.81
C PRO A 16 5.56 10.86 -13.08
N LYS A 17 5.99 12.13 -12.98
CA LYS A 17 6.36 12.93 -14.13
C LYS A 17 7.86 12.87 -14.46
N ASN A 18 8.69 12.43 -13.53
CA ASN A 18 10.13 12.56 -13.60
C ASN A 18 10.79 11.31 -14.21
N TRP A 19 11.88 11.55 -14.94
CA TRP A 19 12.79 10.51 -15.39
C TRP A 19 13.99 10.45 -14.45
N TYR A 20 14.35 9.24 -14.04
CA TYR A 20 15.42 8.98 -13.09
C TYR A 20 16.51 8.12 -13.71
N SER A 21 17.75 8.55 -13.56
CA SER A 21 18.93 7.74 -13.82
C SER A 21 19.06 6.61 -12.80
N SER A 22 19.93 5.65 -13.11
CA SER A 22 20.24 4.57 -12.18
C SER A 22 20.82 5.06 -10.85
N ALA A 23 21.58 6.17 -10.86
CA ALA A 23 22.16 6.75 -9.66
C ALA A 23 21.08 7.41 -8.78
N GLU A 24 20.16 8.16 -9.40
CA GLU A 24 19.05 8.78 -8.69
C GLU A 24 18.11 7.74 -8.07
N LEU A 25 17.83 6.64 -8.76
CA LEU A 25 17.04 5.55 -8.18
C LEU A 25 17.71 4.93 -6.94
N THR A 26 19.03 4.79 -6.93
CA THR A 26 19.77 4.31 -5.74
C THR A 26 19.62 5.29 -4.58
N ALA A 27 19.71 6.60 -4.85
CA ALA A 27 19.56 7.62 -3.83
C ALA A 27 18.13 7.67 -3.26
N ILE A 28 17.11 7.66 -4.12
CA ILE A 28 15.70 7.75 -3.71
C ILE A 28 15.28 6.53 -2.90
N TRP A 29 15.66 5.34 -3.34
CA TRP A 29 15.29 4.10 -2.67
C TRP A 29 16.16 3.77 -1.46
N GLY A 30 17.27 4.49 -1.25
CA GLY A 30 18.23 4.18 -0.19
C GLY A 30 18.83 2.77 -0.31
N VAL A 31 18.97 2.24 -1.53
CA VAL A 31 19.45 0.87 -1.77
C VAL A 31 20.79 0.84 -2.48
N ASP A 32 21.58 -0.20 -2.22
CA ASP A 32 22.83 -0.42 -2.93
C ASP A 32 22.65 -0.71 -4.44
N LYS A 33 23.76 -0.64 -5.18
CA LYS A 33 23.79 -0.85 -6.64
C LYS A 33 23.34 -2.26 -7.05
N ALA A 34 23.64 -3.29 -6.26
CA ALA A 34 23.30 -4.67 -6.57
C ALA A 34 21.80 -4.93 -6.40
N LYS A 35 21.22 -4.44 -5.30
CA LYS A 35 19.79 -4.49 -5.00
C LYS A 35 18.98 -3.71 -6.02
N ARG A 36 19.43 -2.50 -6.42
CA ARG A 36 18.81 -1.76 -7.53
C ARG A 36 18.83 -2.55 -8.84
N ARG A 37 19.98 -3.17 -9.18
CA ARG A 37 20.11 -4.00 -10.40
C ARG A 37 19.17 -5.20 -10.41
N ALA A 38 18.84 -5.75 -9.25
CA ALA A 38 17.81 -6.79 -9.15
C ALA A 38 16.39 -6.20 -9.26
N LEU A 39 16.11 -5.07 -8.62
CA LEU A 39 14.78 -4.44 -8.56
C LEU A 39 14.28 -3.91 -9.91
N VAL A 40 15.13 -3.19 -10.64
CA VAL A 40 14.72 -2.49 -11.87
C VAL A 40 14.15 -3.45 -12.93
N PRO A 41 14.79 -4.59 -13.26
CA PRO A 41 14.20 -5.57 -14.18
C PRO A 41 12.83 -6.09 -13.74
N HIS A 42 12.62 -6.31 -12.43
CA HIS A 42 11.32 -6.76 -11.91
C HIS A 42 10.25 -5.68 -12.08
N LEU A 43 10.57 -4.42 -11.80
CA LEU A 43 9.68 -3.28 -11.96
C LEU A 43 9.34 -3.02 -13.44
N VAL A 44 10.30 -3.21 -14.35
CA VAL A 44 10.06 -3.09 -15.80
C VAL A 44 9.23 -4.25 -16.33
N LYS A 45 9.53 -5.49 -15.92
CA LYS A 45 8.79 -6.70 -16.34
C LYS A 45 7.32 -6.69 -15.88
N ARG A 46 7.03 -6.02 -14.76
CA ARG A 46 5.67 -5.87 -14.22
C ARG A 46 4.95 -4.61 -14.71
N ASP A 47 5.47 -3.97 -15.76
CA ASP A 47 4.91 -2.74 -16.32
C ASP A 47 4.75 -1.58 -15.31
N MET A 48 5.58 -1.54 -14.26
CA MET A 48 5.56 -0.43 -13.31
C MET A 48 6.48 0.71 -13.74
N LEU A 49 7.59 0.40 -14.40
CA LEU A 49 8.53 1.38 -14.93
C LEU A 49 8.61 1.33 -16.46
N GLN A 50 8.63 2.52 -17.05
CA GLN A 50 9.11 2.77 -18.41
C GLN A 50 10.61 2.98 -18.38
N ARG A 51 11.31 2.47 -19.40
CA ARG A 51 12.74 2.68 -19.60
C ARG A 51 12.97 3.42 -20.92
N LYS A 52 13.89 4.38 -20.90
CA LYS A 52 14.39 5.10 -22.09
C LYS A 52 15.91 5.03 -22.13
N GLY A 53 16.48 4.98 -23.33
CA GLY A 53 17.93 5.01 -23.54
C GLY A 53 18.61 3.63 -23.54
N GLN A 54 19.77 3.56 -24.17
CA GLN A 54 20.59 2.34 -24.18
C GLN A 54 21.49 2.27 -22.95
N THR A 55 21.65 1.04 -22.44
CA THR A 55 22.58 0.59 -21.39
C THR A 55 23.10 1.68 -20.45
N THR A 56 24.13 2.44 -20.84
CA THR A 56 24.82 3.45 -20.02
C THR A 56 23.99 4.70 -19.69
N ASN A 57 23.07 5.12 -20.57
CA ASN A 57 22.21 6.30 -20.37
C ASN A 57 20.74 5.90 -20.14
N SER A 58 20.53 4.75 -19.50
CA SER A 58 19.17 4.28 -19.20
C SER A 58 18.53 5.15 -18.13
N GLN A 59 17.40 5.76 -18.47
CA GLN A 59 16.52 6.49 -17.57
C GLN A 59 15.23 5.70 -17.35
N TYR A 60 14.62 5.88 -16.19
CA TYR A 60 13.43 5.17 -15.76
C TYR A 60 12.37 6.13 -15.27
N LYS A 61 11.12 5.86 -15.58
CA LYS A 61 9.99 6.68 -15.17
C LYS A 61 8.84 5.77 -14.74
N LEU A 62 8.10 6.17 -13.72
CA LEU A 62 6.87 5.48 -13.33
C LEU A 62 5.86 5.54 -14.48
N ARG A 63 5.29 4.40 -14.82
CA ARG A 63 4.27 4.37 -15.88
C ARG A 63 3.02 5.17 -15.47
N PRO A 64 2.38 5.91 -16.40
CA PRO A 64 1.17 6.68 -16.11
C PRO A 64 0.05 5.86 -15.46
N GLU A 65 -0.14 4.62 -15.92
CA GLU A 65 -1.11 3.66 -15.36
C GLU A 65 -0.88 3.31 -13.89
N ASN A 66 0.33 3.56 -13.38
CA ASN A 66 0.72 3.33 -11.99
C ASN A 66 0.88 4.62 -11.19
N ALA A 67 0.54 5.78 -11.75
CA ALA A 67 0.65 7.07 -11.07
C ALA A 67 -0.22 7.16 -9.81
N TRP A 68 -1.32 6.40 -9.75
CA TRP A 68 -2.20 6.31 -8.58
C TRP A 68 -1.49 5.75 -7.33
N LEU A 69 -0.39 5.00 -7.49
CA LEU A 69 0.40 4.49 -6.35
C LEU A 69 1.00 5.62 -5.51
N VAL A 70 1.40 6.71 -6.17
CA VAL A 70 2.05 7.87 -5.53
C VAL A 70 1.03 8.79 -4.86
N ALA A 71 -0.24 8.73 -5.29
CA ALA A 71 -1.32 9.55 -4.73
C ALA A 71 -1.72 9.13 -3.30
N ILE A 72 -1.28 7.97 -2.81
CA ILE A 72 -1.59 7.47 -1.47
C ILE A 72 -0.44 7.81 -0.50
N SER A 73 0.17 8.99 -0.57
CA SER A 73 1.15 9.41 0.42
C SER A 73 0.63 10.62 1.19
N LEU A 74 0.09 10.33 2.38
CA LEU A 74 -0.18 11.24 3.49
C LEU A 74 -1.22 12.34 3.22
N ALA A 75 -2.41 12.13 3.79
CA ALA A 75 -3.06 13.11 4.66
C ALA A 75 -2.92 14.58 4.24
N ASP A 76 -3.68 14.99 3.23
CA ASP A 76 -4.59 16.08 3.54
C ASP A 76 -5.72 15.45 4.37
N PRO A 77 -6.11 15.98 5.53
CA PRO A 77 -7.38 15.57 6.11
C PRO A 77 -8.40 15.76 5.00
N ILE A 78 -9.15 14.71 4.67
CA ILE A 78 -10.37 14.88 3.90
C ILE A 78 -11.23 15.75 4.82
N GLU A 79 -11.14 17.08 4.65
CA GLU A 79 -12.26 17.92 5.05
C GLU A 79 -13.45 17.27 4.36
N ALA A 80 -14.42 16.87 5.18
CA ALA A 80 -15.68 16.35 4.73
C ALA A 80 -16.44 17.46 3.98
N THR A 81 -15.92 17.90 2.85
CA THR A 81 -16.68 18.64 1.85
C THR A 81 -17.49 17.59 1.13
N GLY A 82 -18.66 17.34 1.74
CA GLY A 82 -19.67 16.45 1.23
C GLY A 82 -19.89 16.70 -0.26
N ASN A 83 -19.49 15.73 -1.07
CA ASN A 83 -19.99 15.53 -2.43
C ASN A 83 -20.00 14.02 -2.73
N GLY A 84 -20.57 13.24 -1.79
CA GLY A 84 -20.95 11.84 -2.02
C GLY A 84 -22.32 11.69 -2.69
N VAL A 85 -22.91 12.77 -3.21
CA VAL A 85 -24.30 12.77 -3.72
C VAL A 85 -24.36 12.48 -5.24
N ILE A 86 -23.25 12.57 -5.95
CA ILE A 86 -23.23 12.33 -7.41
C ILE A 86 -22.73 10.92 -7.71
N ASP A 87 -23.49 9.88 -7.33
CA ASP A 87 -23.26 8.56 -7.95
C ASP A 87 -24.40 7.56 -7.73
N ALA A 88 -25.19 7.69 -6.66
CA ALA A 88 -26.27 6.74 -6.39
C ALA A 88 -27.39 6.76 -7.46
N LYS A 89 -27.66 7.93 -8.06
CA LYS A 89 -28.71 8.08 -9.07
C LYS A 89 -28.28 7.58 -10.45
N LEU A 90 -27.03 7.85 -10.85
CA LEU A 90 -26.44 7.41 -12.12
C LEU A 90 -26.16 5.90 -12.15
N ARG A 91 -25.77 5.29 -11.03
CA ARG A 91 -25.49 3.85 -10.95
C ARG A 91 -26.75 2.98 -11.05
N LYS A 92 -27.87 3.46 -10.51
CA LYS A 92 -29.17 2.77 -10.58
C LYS A 92 -29.75 2.76 -12.00
N GLU A 93 -29.48 3.80 -12.78
CA GLU A 93 -29.88 3.90 -14.19
C GLU A 93 -29.00 3.03 -15.10
N ALA A 94 -27.76 2.73 -14.69
CA ALA A 94 -26.79 1.95 -15.48
C ALA A 94 -26.84 0.42 -15.29
N GLY A 95 -27.64 -0.11 -14.36
CA GLY A 95 -27.82 -1.56 -14.18
C GLY A 95 -26.55 -2.34 -13.81
N ILE A 96 -25.56 -1.68 -13.19
CA ILE A 96 -24.30 -2.30 -12.79
C ILE A 96 -24.52 -3.00 -11.44
N SER A 97 -24.54 -4.33 -11.47
CA SER A 97 -24.57 -5.19 -10.27
C SER A 97 -23.45 -4.80 -9.31
N GLU A 98 -23.80 -4.51 -8.05
CA GLU A 98 -22.87 -4.17 -6.97
C GLU A 98 -21.94 -5.36 -6.71
N ILE A 99 -20.77 -5.36 -7.34
CA ILE A 99 -19.65 -6.18 -6.89
C ILE A 99 -19.10 -5.43 -5.67
N PRO A 100 -19.19 -5.98 -4.45
CA PRO A 100 -18.65 -5.31 -3.27
C PRO A 100 -17.19 -5.02 -3.53
N SER A 101 -16.84 -3.73 -3.45
CA SER A 101 -15.51 -3.28 -3.81
C SER A 101 -14.48 -4.01 -2.94
N SER A 102 -13.33 -4.39 -3.51
CA SER A 102 -12.24 -5.04 -2.77
C SER A 102 -11.85 -4.25 -1.49
N LEU A 103 -12.11 -2.94 -1.49
CA LEU A 103 -11.96 -2.03 -0.36
C LEU A 103 -12.94 -2.32 0.79
N GLU A 104 -14.23 -2.54 0.51
CA GLU A 104 -15.23 -2.87 1.54
C GLU A 104 -14.91 -4.20 2.23
N ASN A 105 -14.45 -5.19 1.47
CA ASN A 105 -14.01 -6.48 2.02
C ASN A 105 -12.77 -6.31 2.93
N LEU A 106 -11.84 -5.44 2.56
CA LEU A 106 -10.66 -5.12 3.38
C LEU A 106 -11.05 -4.37 4.66
N ILE A 107 -11.99 -3.42 4.57
CA ILE A 107 -12.51 -2.69 5.74
C ILE A 107 -13.17 -3.67 6.71
N ALA A 108 -14.06 -4.54 6.22
CA ALA A 108 -14.73 -5.54 7.05
C ALA A 108 -13.73 -6.50 7.73
N ALA A 109 -12.72 -6.96 7.00
CA ALA A 109 -11.67 -7.82 7.54
C ALA A 109 -10.83 -7.09 8.61
N ALA A 110 -10.46 -5.84 8.38
CA ALA A 110 -9.69 -5.04 9.33
C ALA A 110 -10.49 -4.76 10.63
N THR A 111 -11.78 -4.43 10.50
CA THR A 111 -12.66 -4.25 11.67
C THR A 111 -12.76 -5.53 12.49
N LYS A 112 -12.95 -6.68 11.83
CA LYS A 112 -13.03 -7.98 12.51
C LYS A 112 -11.74 -8.31 13.26
N LEU A 113 -10.58 -8.16 12.62
CA LEU A 113 -9.29 -8.37 13.26
C LEU A 113 -9.07 -7.43 14.46
N GLY A 114 -9.51 -6.17 14.35
CA GLY A 114 -9.48 -5.23 15.47
C GLY A 114 -10.30 -5.73 16.66
N THR A 115 -11.53 -6.17 16.42
CA THR A 115 -12.40 -6.69 17.50
C THR A 115 -11.85 -7.97 18.14
N GLU A 116 -11.30 -8.89 17.35
CA GLU A 116 -10.72 -10.13 17.87
C GLU A 116 -9.46 -9.86 18.71
N ASN A 117 -8.65 -8.87 18.31
CA ASN A 117 -7.45 -8.48 19.05
C ASN A 117 -7.80 -7.87 20.43
N GLU A 118 -8.82 -7.02 20.50
CA GLU A 118 -9.28 -6.48 21.79
C GLU A 118 -9.84 -7.57 22.72
N LEU A 119 -10.58 -8.55 22.18
CA LEU A 119 -11.05 -9.69 22.97
C LEU A 119 -9.89 -10.55 23.50
N LEU A 120 -8.85 -10.77 22.69
CA LEU A 120 -7.66 -11.50 23.13
C LEU A 120 -6.89 -10.75 24.23
N LYS A 121 -6.75 -9.43 24.12
CA LYS A 121 -6.14 -8.61 25.18
C LYS A 121 -6.91 -8.72 26.49
N GLN A 122 -8.23 -8.65 26.43
CA GLN A 122 -9.08 -8.79 27.61
C GLN A 122 -8.91 -10.17 28.26
N ALA A 123 -8.95 -11.25 27.47
CA ALA A 123 -8.74 -12.60 27.98
C ALA A 123 -7.35 -12.77 28.63
N LEU A 124 -6.31 -12.18 28.05
CA LEU A 124 -4.95 -12.22 28.59
C LEU A 124 -4.82 -11.45 29.91
N HIS A 125 -5.52 -10.32 30.02
CA HIS A 125 -5.61 -9.56 31.26
C HIS A 125 -6.30 -10.38 32.36
N ASP A 126 -7.43 -11.04 32.05
CA ASP A 126 -8.20 -11.83 33.02
C ASP A 126 -7.42 -13.08 33.50
N ILE A 127 -6.70 -13.74 32.59
CA ILE A 127 -5.78 -14.84 32.94
C ILE A 127 -4.67 -14.33 33.87
N SER A 128 -4.07 -13.16 33.56
CA SER A 128 -3.01 -12.58 34.39
C SER A 128 -3.50 -12.23 35.79
N ALA A 129 -4.71 -11.66 35.90
CA ALA A 129 -5.35 -11.37 37.19
C ALA A 129 -5.64 -12.66 37.99
N THR A 130 -6.02 -13.74 37.31
CA THR A 130 -6.24 -15.06 37.93
C THR A 130 -4.93 -15.65 38.45
N ILE A 131 -3.85 -15.60 37.67
CA ILE A 131 -2.52 -16.06 38.10
C ILE A 131 -2.03 -15.27 39.32
N ALA A 132 -2.24 -13.96 39.34
CA ALA A 132 -1.86 -13.12 40.48
C ALA A 132 -2.60 -13.55 41.76
N LYS A 133 -3.92 -13.76 41.69
CA LYS A 133 -4.72 -14.25 42.83
C LYS A 133 -4.27 -15.63 43.32
N VAL A 134 -3.96 -16.55 42.40
CA VAL A 134 -3.45 -17.89 42.79
C VAL A 134 -2.10 -17.79 43.49
N ARG A 135 -1.22 -16.86 43.08
CA ARG A 135 0.07 -16.63 43.75
C ARG A 135 -0.06 -16.01 45.14
N GLU A 136 -1.10 -15.24 45.40
CA GLU A 136 -1.38 -14.69 46.75
C GLU A 136 -1.97 -15.74 47.72
N CYS A 137 -2.51 -16.84 47.18
CA CYS A 137 -3.07 -17.94 47.97
C CYS A 137 -2.11 -19.13 48.19
N LEU A 138 -0.86 -19.02 47.72
CA LEU A 138 0.24 -19.98 47.94
C LEU A 138 1.23 -19.42 48.96
#